data_AF-K9SIY7-F1
#
_entry.id   AF-K9SIY7-F1
#
_cell.length_a   1.000
_cell.length_b   1.000
_cell.length_c   1.000
_cell.angle_alpha   90.00
_cell.angle_beta   90.00
_cell.angle_gamma   90.00
#
_symmetry.space_group_name_H-M   'P 1'
#
loop_
_entity.id
_entity.type
_entity.pdbx_description
1 polymer ?
#
loop_
_entity_poly.entity_id
_entity_poly.type
_entity_poly.pdbx_seq_one_letter_code
_entity_poly.pdbx_strand_id
1 'polypeptide(L)'
;MTSSPDEYDNLFPEAQQNWDLDRLYADIEAINTKPLRSVEKACLRGLLCRFRPGQIAFKLNWTSGTLRVDLNKGLYRYIEALAEQPLNTLRWDKVSEWIEARGYKVRMVVPAESSNGCGTTDWGEAPEVPLFFGRSQELSDLASWITIDRTRLLAIWGMGGIGKTALTVKLIEKVQGEFEYLIWRSLRDVQPIGQILADWFQFLTNSQETRLDLPYLMEVLKAKRCLIVLDDFETVMQDGELVGLYRQGCEEYGELLQRLGKERHQSCLVLLSREQPKEVAMLEGEGQFTRSFHLGGLQRKGAMKLLQARGFSGKENGLDALNGQYRGNPAALRIVSSTIQELFDGNVSDFLKQTQLALGDILRNLLYEQFDRLSELETDVVYWLAIKRRPVSLNELRESMEETSSGSELLDAIESLRWRSLIEKLVEKNSAKREVLFLLEPVVLKYVSKRFIEEVGREVKAIVTNRNFNHILLLRSHVLVEDSAPENIRAAQIRLMLKPIKDKLTRSLSKAGIAVDELTEQLAIAKQEQSTTLDDYADSNLSLLGLLI
;
A
#
# COMPACT_ATOMS: atom_id res chain seq x y z
N MET A 1 -30.81 10.54 -0.97
CA MET A 1 -30.23 10.97 -2.26
C MET A 1 -30.29 9.78 -3.19
N THR A 2 -31.19 9.81 -4.16
CA THR A 2 -31.30 8.78 -5.20
C THR A 2 -30.31 9.11 -6.31
N SER A 3 -29.20 8.37 -6.38
CA SER A 3 -28.25 8.44 -7.49
C SER A 3 -28.93 7.95 -8.78
N SER A 4 -28.55 8.53 -9.93
CA SER A 4 -29.08 8.11 -11.24
C SER A 4 -28.65 6.66 -11.54
N PRO A 5 -29.47 5.87 -12.24
CA PRO A 5 -29.15 4.47 -12.58
C PRO A 5 -27.77 4.28 -13.21
N ASP A 6 -27.28 5.27 -13.96
CA ASP A 6 -26.08 5.18 -14.79
C ASP A 6 -24.73 5.34 -14.04
N GLU A 7 -24.71 5.75 -12.77
CA GLU A 7 -23.44 6.09 -12.08
C GLU A 7 -22.57 4.84 -11.78
N TYR A 8 -23.19 3.67 -11.63
CA TYR A 8 -22.50 2.46 -11.17
C TYR A 8 -22.21 1.45 -12.29
N ASP A 9 -22.76 1.63 -13.48
CA ASP A 9 -22.67 0.65 -14.57
C ASP A 9 -21.28 0.53 -15.18
N ASN A 10 -20.41 1.52 -14.98
CA ASN A 10 -19.01 1.49 -15.43
C ASN A 10 -18.01 1.01 -14.36
N LEU A 11 -18.47 0.69 -13.14
CA LEU A 11 -17.58 0.21 -12.09
C LEU A 11 -17.22 -1.27 -12.28
N PHE A 12 -15.93 -1.59 -12.11
CA PHE A 12 -15.37 -2.94 -12.22
C PHE A 12 -15.53 -3.55 -13.64
N PRO A 13 -15.04 -2.89 -14.71
CA PRO A 13 -15.15 -3.40 -16.08
C PRO A 13 -14.44 -4.74 -16.27
N GLU A 14 -13.47 -5.07 -15.42
CA GLU A 14 -12.75 -6.35 -15.43
C GLU A 14 -13.68 -7.54 -15.18
N ALA A 15 -14.80 -7.32 -14.47
CA ALA A 15 -15.79 -8.37 -14.24
C ALA A 15 -16.46 -8.78 -15.56
N GLN A 16 -16.71 -7.83 -16.45
CA GLN A 16 -17.40 -8.06 -17.72
C GLN A 16 -16.53 -8.82 -18.73
N GLN A 17 -15.21 -8.81 -18.55
CA GLN A 17 -14.26 -9.53 -19.40
C GLN A 17 -14.09 -11.00 -18.97
N ASN A 18 -14.29 -11.29 -17.68
CA ASN A 18 -13.93 -12.58 -17.08
C ASN A 18 -15.15 -13.43 -16.65
N TRP A 19 -16.34 -12.84 -16.58
CA TRP A 19 -17.54 -13.48 -16.06
C TRP A 19 -18.73 -13.29 -17.00
N ASP A 20 -19.57 -14.32 -17.11
CA ASP A 20 -20.86 -14.27 -17.81
C ASP A 20 -21.88 -13.54 -16.90
N LEU A 21 -21.75 -12.21 -16.87
CA LEU A 21 -22.54 -11.35 -15.99
C LEU A 21 -24.03 -11.37 -16.34
N ASP A 22 -24.37 -11.49 -17.63
CA ASP A 22 -25.76 -11.51 -18.09
C ASP A 22 -26.49 -12.73 -17.54
N ARG A 23 -25.87 -13.91 -17.64
CA ARG A 23 -26.41 -15.13 -17.06
C ARG A 23 -26.44 -15.07 -15.53
N LEU A 24 -25.37 -14.60 -14.90
CA LEU A 24 -25.27 -14.52 -13.44
C LEU A 24 -26.33 -13.58 -12.84
N TYR A 25 -26.59 -12.43 -13.46
CA TYR A 25 -27.64 -11.52 -12.99
C TYR A 25 -29.03 -12.14 -13.15
N ALA A 26 -29.31 -12.79 -14.28
CA ALA A 26 -30.60 -13.45 -14.51
C ALA A 26 -30.86 -14.55 -13.47
N ASP A 27 -29.86 -15.38 -13.18
CA ASP A 27 -29.99 -16.49 -12.23
C ASP A 27 -30.16 -15.99 -10.77
N ILE A 28 -29.51 -14.88 -10.40
CA ILE A 28 -29.73 -14.24 -9.08
C ILE A 28 -31.12 -13.59 -8.99
N GLU A 29 -31.57 -12.91 -10.05
CA GLU A 29 -32.89 -12.27 -10.08
C GLU A 29 -34.02 -13.32 -10.02
N ALA A 30 -33.80 -14.51 -10.59
CA ALA A 30 -34.72 -15.65 -10.49
C ALA A 30 -34.86 -16.17 -9.04
N ILE A 31 -33.77 -16.18 -8.26
CA ILE A 31 -33.79 -16.55 -6.83
C ILE A 31 -34.51 -15.49 -5.98
N ASN A 32 -34.30 -14.21 -6.30
CA ASN A 32 -34.79 -13.09 -5.47
C ASN A 32 -36.22 -12.62 -5.83
N THR A 33 -36.79 -13.05 -6.96
CA THR A 33 -38.09 -12.59 -7.49
C THR A 33 -38.20 -11.07 -7.70
N LYS A 34 -37.08 -10.34 -7.61
CA LYS A 34 -36.94 -8.89 -7.78
C LYS A 34 -35.65 -8.58 -8.56
N PRO A 35 -35.66 -7.55 -9.43
CA PRO A 35 -34.49 -7.15 -10.18
C PRO A 35 -33.38 -6.63 -9.25
N LEU A 36 -32.12 -6.92 -9.59
CA LEU A 36 -30.95 -6.40 -8.86
C LEU A 36 -30.82 -4.89 -9.10
N ARG A 37 -30.62 -4.13 -8.01
CA ARG A 37 -30.33 -2.70 -8.07
C ARG A 37 -28.96 -2.48 -8.73
N SER A 38 -28.75 -1.32 -9.37
CA SER A 38 -27.46 -0.97 -10.00
C SER A 38 -26.28 -1.04 -9.02
N VAL A 39 -26.50 -0.64 -7.76
CA VAL A 39 -25.52 -0.78 -6.67
C VAL A 39 -25.21 -2.25 -6.37
N GLU A 40 -26.20 -3.14 -6.35
CA GLU A 40 -25.99 -4.57 -6.09
C GLU A 40 -25.22 -5.24 -7.24
N LYS A 41 -25.50 -4.85 -8.48
CA LYS A 41 -24.73 -5.28 -9.67
C LYS A 41 -23.28 -4.80 -9.60
N ALA A 42 -23.03 -3.57 -9.15
CA ALA A 42 -21.67 -3.05 -8.95
C ALA A 42 -20.93 -3.75 -7.80
N CYS A 43 -21.60 -4.00 -6.68
CA CYS A 43 -21.07 -4.79 -5.57
C CYS A 43 -20.69 -6.21 -6.01
N LEU A 44 -21.56 -6.87 -6.78
CA LEU A 44 -21.31 -8.21 -7.30
C LEU A 44 -20.09 -8.23 -8.21
N ARG A 45 -19.98 -7.30 -9.16
CA ARG A 45 -18.78 -7.17 -10.00
C ARG A 45 -17.52 -6.93 -9.19
N GLY A 46 -17.59 -6.07 -8.17
CA GLY A 46 -16.48 -5.85 -7.24
C GLY A 46 -16.04 -7.13 -6.53
N LEU A 47 -16.98 -7.93 -6.03
CA LEU A 47 -16.70 -9.20 -5.36
C LEU A 47 -16.13 -10.26 -6.32
N LEU A 48 -16.63 -10.32 -7.56
CA LEU A 48 -16.12 -11.21 -8.62
C LEU A 48 -14.69 -10.84 -9.03
N CYS A 49 -14.37 -9.54 -9.02
CA CYS A 49 -13.03 -9.01 -9.17
C CYS A 49 -12.19 -9.05 -7.88
N ARG A 50 -12.65 -9.77 -6.84
CA ARG A 50 -11.96 -9.97 -5.55
C ARG A 50 -11.64 -8.69 -4.77
N PHE A 51 -12.35 -7.60 -5.01
CA PHE A 51 -12.25 -6.41 -4.17
C PHE A 51 -12.86 -6.69 -2.78
N ARG A 52 -12.15 -6.30 -1.73
CA ARG A 52 -12.66 -6.36 -0.35
C ARG A 52 -13.88 -5.43 -0.22
N PRO A 53 -14.86 -5.70 0.66
CA PRO A 53 -15.98 -4.80 0.90
C PRO A 53 -15.56 -3.36 1.20
N GLY A 54 -14.45 -3.14 1.90
CA GLY A 54 -13.89 -1.79 2.10
C GLY A 54 -13.47 -1.09 0.79
N GLN A 55 -12.89 -1.81 -0.17
CA GLN A 55 -12.49 -1.28 -1.48
C GLN A 55 -13.69 -1.04 -2.39
N ILE A 56 -14.71 -1.91 -2.32
CA ILE A 56 -15.97 -1.72 -3.03
C ILE A 56 -16.70 -0.49 -2.48
N ALA A 57 -16.74 -0.34 -1.15
CA ALA A 57 -17.36 0.82 -0.50
C ALA A 57 -16.66 2.11 -0.91
N PHE A 58 -15.32 2.07 -0.98
CA PHE A 58 -14.50 3.17 -1.48
C PHE A 58 -14.87 3.57 -2.90
N LYS A 59 -14.98 2.63 -3.85
CA LYS A 59 -15.36 2.92 -5.25
C LYS A 59 -16.81 3.39 -5.38
N LEU A 60 -17.70 3.02 -4.47
CA LEU A 60 -19.10 3.45 -4.43
C LEU A 60 -19.30 4.78 -3.68
N ASN A 61 -18.25 5.42 -3.15
CA ASN A 61 -18.33 6.57 -2.24
C ASN A 61 -19.16 6.31 -0.97
N TRP A 62 -19.14 5.07 -0.46
CA TRP A 62 -19.86 4.63 0.73
C TRP A 62 -18.91 4.35 1.89
N THR A 63 -19.44 4.33 3.11
CA THR A 63 -18.69 3.82 4.26
C THR A 63 -18.70 2.29 4.28
N SER A 64 -17.61 1.69 4.76
CA SER A 64 -17.50 0.22 4.92
C SER A 64 -18.66 -0.35 5.76
N GLY A 65 -19.08 0.36 6.80
CA GLY A 65 -20.23 -0.01 7.63
C GLY A 65 -21.55 -0.03 6.87
N THR A 66 -21.83 0.99 6.06
CA THR A 66 -23.05 1.07 5.23
C THR A 66 -23.09 -0.05 4.19
N LEU A 67 -21.97 -0.30 3.49
CA LEU A 67 -21.90 -1.36 2.50
C LEU A 67 -22.08 -2.74 3.13
N ARG A 68 -21.46 -2.99 4.29
CA ARG A 68 -21.56 -4.27 4.98
C ARG A 68 -23.00 -4.61 5.37
N VAL A 69 -23.79 -3.61 5.76
CA VAL A 69 -25.23 -3.80 6.04
C VAL A 69 -26.01 -4.14 4.77
N ASP A 70 -25.73 -3.45 3.65
CA ASP A 70 -26.44 -3.69 2.38
C ASP A 70 -26.10 -5.07 1.77
N LEU A 71 -24.81 -5.46 1.79
CA LEU A 71 -24.35 -6.79 1.36
C LEU A 71 -24.99 -7.93 2.16
N ASN A 72 -25.09 -7.78 3.49
CA ASN A 72 -25.66 -8.80 4.37
C ASN A 72 -27.18 -8.92 4.26
N LYS A 73 -27.88 -7.82 3.94
CA LYS A 73 -29.34 -7.80 3.80
C LYS A 73 -29.86 -8.49 2.55
N GLY A 74 -29.04 -8.58 1.49
CA GLY A 74 -29.48 -9.12 0.20
C GLY A 74 -28.41 -9.94 -0.51
N LEU A 75 -27.44 -9.26 -1.12
CA LEU A 75 -26.52 -9.86 -2.11
C LEU A 75 -25.82 -11.13 -1.62
N TYR A 76 -25.37 -11.18 -0.36
CA TYR A 76 -24.73 -12.38 0.20
C TYR A 76 -25.68 -13.56 0.31
N ARG A 77 -26.95 -13.32 0.65
CA ARG A 77 -27.97 -14.38 0.72
C ARG A 77 -28.23 -14.99 -0.64
N TYR A 78 -28.23 -14.16 -1.68
CA TYR A 78 -28.45 -14.60 -3.04
C TYR A 78 -27.29 -15.45 -3.57
N ILE A 79 -26.06 -15.03 -3.26
CA ILE A 79 -24.86 -15.80 -3.63
C ILE A 79 -24.81 -17.14 -2.87
N GLU A 80 -25.16 -17.15 -1.57
CA GLU A 80 -25.25 -18.39 -0.78
C GLU A 80 -26.26 -19.36 -1.41
N ALA A 81 -27.45 -18.88 -1.77
CA ALA A 81 -28.48 -19.69 -2.41
C ALA A 81 -28.03 -20.20 -3.80
N LEU A 82 -27.42 -19.35 -4.62
CA LEU A 82 -26.93 -19.72 -5.95
C LEU A 82 -25.80 -20.76 -5.89
N ALA A 83 -24.94 -20.66 -4.86
CA ALA A 83 -23.84 -21.58 -4.63
C ALA A 83 -24.24 -22.86 -3.88
N GLU A 84 -25.52 -22.98 -3.46
CA GLU A 84 -26.05 -24.01 -2.54
C GLU A 84 -25.21 -24.15 -1.26
N GLN A 85 -24.82 -23.01 -0.67
CA GLN A 85 -24.08 -22.95 0.58
C GLN A 85 -25.02 -22.61 1.76
N PRO A 86 -24.68 -23.02 3.00
CA PRO A 86 -25.49 -22.70 4.17
C PRO A 86 -25.60 -21.18 4.39
N LEU A 87 -26.77 -20.73 4.86
CA LEU A 87 -26.98 -19.31 5.14
C LEU A 87 -26.04 -18.81 6.25
N ASN A 88 -25.50 -17.61 6.08
CA ASN A 88 -24.60 -16.88 6.99
C ASN A 88 -23.17 -17.41 7.02
N THR A 89 -22.74 -18.09 5.96
CA THR A 89 -21.38 -18.65 5.86
C THR A 89 -20.52 -17.91 4.85
N LEU A 90 -21.11 -17.03 4.02
CA LEU A 90 -20.38 -16.35 2.97
C LEU A 90 -19.36 -15.38 3.55
N ARG A 91 -18.10 -15.60 3.15
CA ARG A 91 -17.02 -14.61 3.23
C ARG A 91 -16.77 -14.03 1.85
N TRP A 92 -16.46 -12.74 1.79
CA TRP A 92 -16.31 -12.01 0.53
C TRP A 92 -15.23 -12.61 -0.39
N ASP A 93 -14.17 -13.18 0.18
CA ASP A 93 -13.04 -13.79 -0.52
C ASP A 93 -13.45 -15.09 -1.25
N LYS A 94 -14.56 -15.71 -0.86
CA LYS A 94 -15.07 -16.96 -1.44
C LYS A 94 -16.05 -16.76 -2.59
N VAL A 95 -16.53 -15.54 -2.82
CA VAL A 95 -17.55 -15.26 -3.86
C VAL A 95 -17.06 -15.68 -5.24
N SER A 96 -15.85 -15.27 -5.64
CA SER A 96 -15.30 -15.65 -6.96
C SER A 96 -15.18 -17.18 -7.12
N GLU A 97 -14.66 -17.88 -6.11
CA GLU A 97 -14.51 -19.34 -6.12
C GLU A 97 -15.86 -20.05 -6.25
N TRP A 98 -16.86 -19.63 -5.48
CA TRP A 98 -18.20 -20.23 -5.50
C TRP A 98 -18.91 -20.03 -6.82
N ILE A 99 -18.80 -18.83 -7.41
CA ILE A 99 -19.40 -18.51 -8.70
C ILE A 99 -18.64 -19.19 -9.85
N GLU A 100 -17.32 -19.32 -9.75
CA GLU A 100 -16.52 -20.09 -10.73
C GLU A 100 -16.88 -21.56 -10.74
N ALA A 101 -17.07 -22.18 -9.57
CA ALA A 101 -17.49 -23.57 -9.45
C ALA A 101 -18.87 -23.85 -10.07
N ARG A 102 -19.72 -22.83 -10.18
CA ARG A 102 -21.03 -22.89 -10.87
C ARG A 102 -20.95 -22.64 -12.38
N GLY A 103 -19.75 -22.40 -12.91
CA GLY A 103 -19.51 -22.29 -14.35
C GLY A 103 -19.79 -20.93 -14.95
N TYR A 104 -19.82 -19.85 -14.15
CA TYR A 104 -20.05 -18.49 -14.65
C TYR A 104 -18.78 -17.77 -15.14
N LYS A 105 -17.60 -18.39 -15.07
CA LYS A 105 -16.34 -17.79 -15.53
C LYS A 105 -16.12 -18.07 -17.02
N VAL A 106 -15.87 -17.03 -17.81
CA VAL A 106 -15.67 -17.14 -19.26
C VAL A 106 -14.26 -17.71 -19.51
N ARG A 107 -14.17 -18.94 -20.02
CA ARG A 107 -12.89 -19.53 -20.43
C ARG A 107 -12.49 -18.99 -21.80
N MET A 108 -11.46 -18.15 -21.86
CA MET A 108 -10.81 -17.85 -23.14
C MET A 108 -9.96 -19.05 -23.57
N VAL A 109 -10.36 -19.70 -24.67
CA VAL A 109 -9.53 -20.67 -25.39
C VAL A 109 -8.60 -19.88 -26.30
N VAL A 110 -7.32 -19.77 -25.93
CA VAL A 110 -6.30 -19.19 -26.81
C VAL A 110 -5.76 -20.32 -27.70
N PRO A 111 -5.75 -20.18 -29.05
CA PRO A 111 -5.14 -21.17 -29.92
C PRO A 111 -3.61 -21.13 -29.75
N ALA A 112 -3.00 -22.31 -29.62
CA ALA A 112 -1.56 -22.45 -29.60
C ALA A 112 -0.99 -22.12 -30.99
N GLU A 113 -0.39 -20.94 -31.15
CA GLU A 113 0.48 -20.66 -32.28
C GLU A 113 1.93 -21.01 -31.93
N SER A 114 2.50 -21.83 -32.80
CA SER A 114 3.87 -22.28 -32.78
C SER A 114 4.75 -21.22 -33.46
N SER A 115 5.72 -20.69 -32.71
CA SER A 115 6.85 -19.95 -33.28
C SER A 115 8.15 -20.51 -32.72
N ASN A 116 8.95 -21.07 -33.61
CA ASN A 116 10.26 -21.64 -33.32
C ASN A 116 11.24 -20.58 -32.78
N GLY A 117 11.87 -20.89 -31.63
CA GLY A 117 13.18 -20.39 -31.25
C GLY A 117 13.29 -19.48 -30.02
N CYS A 118 12.70 -19.82 -28.87
CA CYS A 118 13.07 -19.31 -27.53
C CYS A 118 12.31 -20.14 -26.46
N GLY A 119 12.79 -20.23 -25.20
CA GLY A 119 12.24 -21.09 -24.14
C GLY A 119 10.74 -20.96 -23.86
N THR A 120 10.16 -21.93 -23.16
CA THR A 120 8.72 -21.94 -22.82
C THR A 120 8.43 -20.81 -21.84
N THR A 121 7.53 -19.89 -22.19
CA THR A 121 7.24 -18.70 -21.37
C THR A 121 5.79 -18.65 -20.91
N ASP A 122 5.60 -18.23 -19.67
CA ASP A 122 4.31 -17.90 -19.08
C ASP A 122 4.41 -16.56 -18.35
N TRP A 123 3.84 -15.53 -18.98
CA TRP A 123 3.83 -14.17 -18.47
C TRP A 123 2.73 -13.90 -17.43
N GLY A 124 1.82 -14.85 -17.19
CA GLY A 124 0.74 -14.70 -16.21
C GLY A 124 0.05 -13.33 -16.28
N GLU A 125 0.02 -12.62 -15.14
CA GLU A 125 -0.59 -11.31 -14.99
C GLU A 125 0.39 -10.13 -15.25
N ALA A 126 1.56 -10.37 -15.86
CA ALA A 126 2.52 -9.32 -16.14
C ALA A 126 1.92 -8.26 -17.08
N PRO A 127 2.04 -6.96 -16.76
CA PRO A 127 1.48 -5.91 -17.60
C PRO A 127 2.38 -5.64 -18.81
N GLU A 128 1.78 -5.17 -19.90
CA GLU A 128 2.53 -4.57 -20.99
C GLU A 128 3.15 -3.23 -20.58
N VAL A 129 4.39 -3.00 -21.01
CA VAL A 129 5.15 -1.78 -20.70
C VAL A 129 5.62 -1.14 -22.00
N PRO A 130 4.71 -0.46 -22.74
CA PRO A 130 5.07 0.16 -24.02
C PRO A 130 5.99 1.37 -23.84
N LEU A 131 5.83 2.10 -22.74
CA LEU A 131 6.62 3.28 -22.41
C LEU A 131 7.49 3.03 -21.18
N PHE A 132 8.79 3.23 -21.33
CA PHE A 132 9.77 3.02 -20.26
C PHE A 132 10.85 4.11 -20.30
N PHE A 133 11.07 4.78 -19.17
CA PHE A 133 11.91 5.98 -19.13
C PHE A 133 12.94 5.93 -18.00
N GLY A 134 14.17 6.34 -18.32
CA GLY A 134 15.15 6.79 -17.33
C GLY A 134 15.72 5.74 -16.37
N ARG A 135 15.57 4.45 -16.68
CA ARG A 135 16.04 3.32 -15.84
C ARG A 135 17.09 2.45 -16.51
N SER A 136 17.84 3.01 -17.46
CA SER A 136 18.78 2.24 -18.28
C SER A 136 19.94 1.67 -17.47
N GLN A 137 20.39 2.39 -16.43
CA GLN A 137 21.47 1.94 -15.56
C GLN A 137 20.99 0.80 -14.67
N GLU A 138 19.88 0.99 -13.95
CA GLU A 138 19.30 -0.03 -13.09
C GLU A 138 19.02 -1.32 -13.86
N LEU A 139 18.50 -1.19 -15.09
CA LEU A 139 18.26 -2.32 -15.98
C LEU A 139 19.56 -3.06 -16.38
N SER A 140 20.65 -2.32 -16.60
CA SER A 140 21.95 -2.90 -16.94
C SER A 140 22.56 -3.64 -15.75
N ASP A 141 22.47 -3.04 -14.56
CA ASP A 141 23.00 -3.61 -13.33
C ASP A 141 22.27 -4.91 -12.99
N LEU A 142 20.93 -4.87 -12.98
CA LEU A 142 20.11 -6.06 -12.69
C LEU A 142 20.31 -7.17 -13.73
N ALA A 143 20.45 -6.83 -15.01
CA ALA A 143 20.73 -7.82 -16.05
C ALA A 143 22.08 -8.51 -15.80
N SER A 144 23.11 -7.74 -15.44
CA SER A 144 24.44 -8.28 -15.11
C SER A 144 24.39 -9.22 -13.91
N TRP A 145 23.59 -8.91 -12.89
CA TRP A 145 23.44 -9.75 -11.70
C TRP A 145 22.82 -11.12 -12.04
N ILE A 146 21.83 -11.13 -12.92
CA ILE A 146 21.15 -12.36 -13.34
C ILE A 146 22.04 -13.21 -14.28
N THR A 147 22.70 -12.58 -15.25
CA THR A 147 23.40 -13.31 -16.33
C THR A 147 24.86 -13.62 -16.03
N ILE A 148 25.59 -12.65 -15.45
CA ILE A 148 27.03 -12.74 -15.17
C ILE A 148 27.24 -13.29 -13.75
N ASP A 149 26.69 -12.63 -12.74
CA ASP A 149 26.91 -12.99 -11.34
C ASP A 149 26.12 -14.25 -10.93
N ARG A 150 25.17 -14.66 -11.78
CA ARG A 150 24.29 -15.83 -11.61
C ARG A 150 23.57 -15.77 -10.26
N THR A 151 23.05 -14.60 -9.91
CA THR A 151 22.19 -14.40 -8.74
C THR A 151 20.98 -15.35 -8.83
N ARG A 152 20.76 -16.10 -7.75
CA ARG A 152 19.70 -17.11 -7.61
C ARG A 152 18.43 -16.53 -6.99
N LEU A 153 18.61 -15.59 -6.08
CA LEU A 153 17.52 -14.89 -5.40
C LEU A 153 17.76 -13.38 -5.47
N LEU A 154 16.89 -12.68 -6.18
CA LEU A 154 16.96 -11.23 -6.36
C LEU A 154 15.67 -10.59 -5.85
N ALA A 155 15.76 -9.75 -4.82
CA ALA A 155 14.61 -8.94 -4.40
C ALA A 155 14.74 -7.51 -4.93
N ILE A 156 13.80 -7.08 -5.76
CA ILE A 156 13.66 -5.67 -6.15
C ILE A 156 12.53 -5.09 -5.30
N TRP A 157 12.88 -4.16 -4.41
CA TRP A 157 11.95 -3.62 -3.44
C TRP A 157 11.97 -2.09 -3.42
N GLY A 158 10.91 -1.49 -2.88
CA GLY A 158 10.76 -0.03 -2.86
C GLY A 158 9.31 0.42 -2.81
N MET A 159 9.11 1.72 -2.61
CA MET A 159 7.79 2.35 -2.44
C MET A 159 6.75 1.92 -3.51
N GLY A 160 5.48 1.89 -3.12
CA GLY A 160 4.35 1.73 -4.05
C GLY A 160 4.42 2.69 -5.26
N GLY A 161 4.18 2.15 -6.45
CA GLY A 161 4.16 2.93 -7.69
C GLY A 161 5.52 3.38 -8.24
N ILE A 162 6.64 2.97 -7.62
CA ILE A 162 8.00 3.40 -7.99
C ILE A 162 8.51 2.84 -9.33
N GLY A 163 7.82 1.81 -9.86
CA GLY A 163 8.09 1.19 -11.16
C GLY A 163 8.77 -0.19 -11.12
N LYS A 164 8.68 -0.93 -10.01
CA LYS A 164 9.27 -2.28 -9.87
C LYS A 164 8.81 -3.24 -10.96
N THR A 165 7.50 -3.44 -11.09
CA THR A 165 6.89 -4.30 -12.13
C THR A 165 7.36 -3.90 -13.53
N ALA A 166 7.32 -2.60 -13.86
CA ALA A 166 7.73 -2.11 -15.17
C ALA A 166 9.22 -2.33 -15.46
N LEU A 167 10.08 -2.15 -14.45
CA LEU A 167 11.52 -2.43 -14.55
C LEU A 167 11.76 -3.93 -14.78
N THR A 168 11.06 -4.80 -14.07
CA THR A 168 11.25 -6.26 -14.17
C THR A 168 10.74 -6.82 -15.48
N VAL A 169 9.62 -6.32 -16.02
CA VAL A 169 9.19 -6.70 -17.39
C VAL A 169 10.30 -6.39 -18.41
N LYS A 170 10.88 -5.18 -18.36
CA LYS A 170 12.00 -4.81 -19.25
C LYS A 170 13.29 -5.59 -18.97
N LEU A 171 13.51 -6.01 -17.74
CA LEU A 171 14.63 -6.87 -17.36
C LEU A 171 14.48 -8.25 -17.98
N ILE A 172 13.31 -8.87 -17.83
CA ILE A 172 13.02 -10.18 -18.40
C ILE A 172 13.12 -10.15 -19.91
N GLU A 173 12.54 -9.15 -20.59
CA GLU A 173 12.66 -8.99 -22.04
C GLU A 173 14.13 -9.07 -22.52
N LYS A 174 15.09 -8.58 -21.71
CA LYS A 174 16.53 -8.62 -22.00
C LYS A 174 17.21 -9.95 -21.66
N VAL A 175 16.78 -10.64 -20.61
CA VAL A 175 17.51 -11.81 -20.07
C VAL A 175 16.81 -13.14 -20.32
N GLN A 176 15.56 -13.14 -20.79
CA GLN A 176 14.74 -14.35 -20.98
C GLN A 176 15.40 -15.40 -21.88
N GLY A 177 16.21 -14.99 -22.87
CA GLY A 177 16.95 -15.90 -23.75
C GLY A 177 17.98 -16.78 -23.04
N GLU A 178 18.34 -16.45 -21.79
CA GLU A 178 19.28 -17.21 -20.95
C GLU A 178 18.59 -18.33 -20.13
N PHE A 179 17.28 -18.49 -20.25
CA PHE A 179 16.49 -19.42 -19.44
C PHE A 179 15.65 -20.36 -20.31
N GLU A 180 15.45 -21.59 -19.82
CA GLU A 180 14.62 -22.59 -20.49
C GLU A 180 13.13 -22.34 -20.23
N TYR A 181 12.79 -21.90 -19.01
CA TYR A 181 11.44 -21.57 -18.59
C TYR A 181 11.39 -20.17 -17.98
N LEU A 182 10.32 -19.44 -18.30
CA LEU A 182 9.95 -18.20 -17.64
C LEU A 182 8.56 -18.36 -17.02
N ILE A 183 8.43 -18.03 -15.73
CA ILE A 183 7.14 -18.00 -15.02
C ILE A 183 7.01 -16.65 -14.33
N TRP A 184 5.89 -15.96 -14.55
CA TRP A 184 5.50 -14.78 -13.79
C TRP A 184 4.18 -15.05 -13.06
N ARG A 185 4.13 -14.74 -11.76
CA ARG A 185 2.88 -14.75 -10.97
C ARG A 185 2.77 -13.51 -10.09
N SER A 186 1.57 -12.94 -10.02
CA SER A 186 1.24 -11.91 -9.03
C SER A 186 0.63 -12.54 -7.78
N LEU A 187 1.09 -12.10 -6.60
CA LEU A 187 0.59 -12.53 -5.29
C LEU A 187 -0.53 -11.63 -4.75
N ARG A 188 -1.11 -10.73 -5.57
CA ARG A 188 -2.19 -9.82 -5.14
C ARG A 188 -3.35 -10.57 -4.48
N ASP A 189 -3.68 -11.72 -5.05
CA ASP A 189 -4.53 -12.70 -4.38
C ASP A 189 -3.65 -13.58 -3.52
N VAL A 190 -3.81 -13.51 -2.19
CA VAL A 190 -2.98 -14.29 -1.27
C VAL A 190 -3.14 -15.78 -1.58
N GLN A 191 -2.05 -16.38 -2.05
CA GLN A 191 -1.97 -17.78 -2.43
C GLN A 191 -1.04 -18.50 -1.45
N PRO A 192 -1.51 -19.55 -0.75
CA PRO A 192 -0.63 -20.46 -0.01
C PRO A 192 0.41 -21.08 -0.95
N ILE A 193 1.60 -21.39 -0.43
CA ILE A 193 2.71 -21.89 -1.26
C ILE A 193 2.31 -23.12 -2.08
N GLY A 194 1.49 -24.03 -1.52
CA GLY A 194 1.07 -25.26 -2.20
C GLY A 194 0.28 -25.01 -3.48
N GLN A 195 -0.49 -23.91 -3.55
CA GLN A 195 -1.20 -23.55 -4.78
C GLN A 195 -0.24 -23.05 -5.87
N ILE A 196 0.77 -22.27 -5.47
CA ILE A 196 1.81 -21.79 -6.38
C ILE A 196 2.68 -22.93 -6.88
N LEU A 197 3.05 -23.85 -5.99
CA LEU A 197 3.81 -25.03 -6.38
C LEU A 197 3.03 -25.89 -7.37
N ALA A 198 1.73 -26.12 -7.14
CA ALA A 198 0.87 -26.86 -8.06
C ALA A 198 0.88 -26.26 -9.48
N ASP A 199 0.70 -24.94 -9.57
CA ASP A 199 0.76 -24.19 -10.82
C ASP A 199 2.13 -24.27 -11.49
N TRP A 200 3.22 -24.05 -10.73
CA TRP A 200 4.58 -24.14 -11.26
C TRP A 200 4.92 -25.54 -11.76
N PHE A 201 4.55 -26.60 -11.01
CA PHE A 201 4.81 -27.96 -11.45
C PHE A 201 4.02 -28.30 -12.71
N GLN A 202 2.74 -27.94 -12.78
CA GLN A 202 1.94 -28.16 -13.99
C GLN A 202 2.61 -27.56 -15.25
N PHE A 203 3.17 -26.36 -15.12
CA PHE A 203 3.89 -25.70 -16.21
C PHE A 203 5.27 -26.30 -16.48
N LEU A 204 6.04 -26.61 -15.44
CA LEU A 204 7.43 -27.05 -15.56
C LEU A 204 7.54 -28.52 -15.97
N THR A 205 6.60 -29.39 -15.62
CA THR A 205 6.71 -30.84 -15.87
C THR A 205 5.77 -31.33 -16.96
N ASN A 206 4.80 -30.51 -17.41
CA ASN A 206 3.72 -30.91 -18.33
C ASN A 206 2.92 -32.14 -17.82
N SER A 207 2.91 -32.37 -16.51
CA SER A 207 2.25 -33.49 -15.83
C SER A 207 1.58 -32.99 -14.56
N GLN A 208 0.50 -33.65 -14.13
CA GLN A 208 0.00 -33.47 -12.77
C GLN A 208 0.88 -34.29 -11.82
N GLU A 209 1.91 -33.64 -11.28
CA GLU A 209 2.77 -34.24 -10.29
C GLU A 209 2.00 -34.48 -8.99
N THR A 210 2.19 -35.66 -8.40
CA THR A 210 1.59 -35.99 -7.10
C THR A 210 2.39 -35.41 -5.94
N ARG A 211 3.66 -35.05 -6.18
CA ARG A 211 4.57 -34.45 -5.20
C ARG A 211 4.68 -32.94 -5.44
N LEU A 212 4.04 -32.16 -4.58
CA LEU A 212 3.98 -30.70 -4.68
C LEU A 212 4.68 -30.03 -3.49
N ASP A 213 5.95 -30.38 -3.26
CA ASP A 213 6.74 -29.91 -2.11
C ASP A 213 7.99 -29.12 -2.53
N LEU A 214 8.51 -28.30 -1.60
CA LEU A 214 9.72 -27.51 -1.84
C LEU A 214 10.95 -28.38 -2.17
N PRO A 215 11.19 -29.55 -1.54
CA PRO A 215 12.32 -30.39 -1.90
C PRO A 215 12.32 -30.82 -3.38
N TYR A 216 11.17 -31.21 -3.89
CA TYR A 216 11.01 -31.56 -5.29
C TYR A 216 11.16 -30.34 -6.20
N LEU A 217 10.68 -29.16 -5.80
CA LEU A 217 10.94 -27.93 -6.55
C LEU A 217 12.45 -27.70 -6.71
N MET A 218 13.24 -27.90 -5.65
CA MET A 218 14.69 -27.72 -5.73
C MET A 218 15.36 -28.74 -6.66
N GLU A 219 14.85 -29.97 -6.76
CA GLU A 219 15.31 -30.96 -7.76
C GLU A 219 15.02 -30.46 -9.19
N VAL A 220 13.81 -29.93 -9.43
CA VAL A 220 13.42 -29.34 -10.72
C VAL A 220 14.30 -28.14 -11.07
N LEU A 221 14.53 -27.21 -10.15
CA LEU A 221 15.34 -26.00 -10.38
C LEU A 221 16.85 -26.29 -10.54
N LYS A 222 17.30 -27.47 -10.08
CA LYS A 222 18.65 -28.01 -10.37
C LYS A 222 18.72 -28.56 -11.78
N ALA A 223 17.70 -29.30 -12.22
CA ALA A 223 17.66 -29.93 -13.55
C ALA A 223 17.37 -28.92 -14.67
N LYS A 224 16.48 -27.97 -14.42
CA LYS A 224 15.97 -26.98 -15.39
C LYS A 224 16.41 -25.58 -14.98
N ARG A 225 16.71 -24.74 -15.97
CA ARG A 225 17.11 -23.35 -15.75
C ARG A 225 15.89 -22.44 -15.90
N CYS A 226 15.27 -22.09 -14.79
CA CYS A 226 14.05 -21.30 -14.74
C CYS A 226 14.32 -19.86 -14.29
N LEU A 227 13.63 -18.89 -14.90
CA LEU A 227 13.46 -17.55 -14.37
C LEU A 227 12.04 -17.45 -13.82
N ILE A 228 11.91 -17.25 -12.52
CA ILE A 228 10.62 -17.16 -11.84
C ILE A 228 10.48 -15.74 -11.29
N VAL A 229 9.31 -15.13 -11.46
CA VAL A 229 8.99 -13.82 -10.89
C VAL A 229 7.76 -13.93 -10.02
N LEU A 230 7.88 -13.42 -8.79
CA LEU A 230 6.76 -13.21 -7.87
C LEU A 230 6.57 -11.70 -7.66
N ASP A 231 5.47 -11.17 -8.18
CA ASP A 231 5.06 -9.77 -7.97
C ASP A 231 4.16 -9.62 -6.74
N ASP A 232 4.18 -8.43 -6.15
CA ASP A 232 3.40 -8.06 -4.96
C ASP A 232 3.68 -8.96 -3.72
N PHE A 233 4.93 -9.36 -3.50
CA PHE A 233 5.32 -10.30 -2.44
C PHE A 233 5.00 -9.82 -1.01
N GLU A 234 4.80 -8.52 -0.78
CA GLU A 234 4.32 -8.03 0.51
C GLU A 234 2.98 -8.65 0.95
N THR A 235 2.15 -9.13 0.02
CA THR A 235 0.79 -9.63 0.31
C THR A 235 0.77 -10.93 1.12
N VAL A 236 1.85 -11.72 1.06
CA VAL A 236 2.00 -12.94 1.86
C VAL A 236 2.52 -12.65 3.27
N MET A 237 2.98 -11.43 3.52
CA MET A 237 3.44 -10.96 4.84
C MET A 237 2.28 -10.42 5.68
N GLN A 238 2.45 -10.53 7.00
CA GLN A 238 1.43 -10.20 7.99
C GLN A 238 1.20 -8.69 8.09
N ASP A 239 -0.07 -8.28 8.10
CA ASP A 239 -0.47 -6.89 8.32
C ASP A 239 -0.45 -6.58 9.83
N GLY A 240 -0.11 -5.35 10.21
CA GLY A 240 -0.17 -4.88 11.60
C GLY A 240 1.01 -5.30 12.48
N GLU A 241 2.00 -5.96 11.90
CA GLU A 241 3.19 -6.47 12.58
C GLU A 241 4.46 -5.91 11.93
N LEU A 242 5.62 -6.03 12.60
CA LEU A 242 6.91 -5.67 12.01
C LEU A 242 7.24 -6.57 10.78
N VAL A 243 8.09 -6.06 9.89
CA VAL A 243 8.51 -6.79 8.68
C VAL A 243 9.16 -8.13 9.05
N GLY A 244 8.81 -9.18 8.28
CA GLY A 244 9.41 -10.50 8.38
C GLY A 244 8.51 -11.58 8.99
N LEU A 245 7.28 -11.23 9.37
CA LEU A 245 6.24 -12.22 9.70
C LEU A 245 5.36 -12.50 8.48
N TYR A 246 4.96 -13.76 8.33
CA TYR A 246 4.08 -14.22 7.26
C TYR A 246 2.66 -14.41 7.77
N ARG A 247 1.68 -14.26 6.87
CA ARG A 247 0.29 -14.59 7.16
C ARG A 247 0.15 -16.10 7.39
N GLN A 248 -0.89 -16.48 8.12
CA GLN A 248 -1.21 -17.89 8.32
C GLN A 248 -1.38 -18.63 6.99
N GLY A 249 -0.65 -19.73 6.79
CA GLY A 249 -0.62 -20.52 5.56
C GLY A 249 0.37 -20.03 4.50
N CYS A 250 1.13 -18.98 4.79
CA CYS A 250 2.16 -18.40 3.91
C CYS A 250 3.57 -18.50 4.49
N GLU A 251 3.76 -19.17 5.63
CA GLU A 251 5.05 -19.26 6.33
C GLU A 251 6.12 -19.97 5.50
N GLU A 252 5.70 -20.94 4.67
CA GLU A 252 6.59 -21.68 3.77
C GLU A 252 7.20 -20.82 2.66
N TYR A 253 6.70 -19.60 2.40
CA TYR A 253 7.41 -18.67 1.52
C TYR A 253 8.78 -18.29 2.10
N GLY A 254 8.89 -18.13 3.42
CA GLY A 254 10.19 -17.90 4.08
C GLY A 254 11.16 -19.06 3.82
N GLU A 255 10.69 -20.29 3.97
CA GLU A 255 11.50 -21.49 3.66
C GLU A 255 11.90 -21.55 2.19
N LEU A 256 10.99 -21.25 1.25
CA LEU A 256 11.30 -21.14 -0.18
C LEU A 256 12.47 -20.17 -0.43
N LEU A 257 12.42 -18.97 0.16
CA LEU A 257 13.47 -17.96 -0.01
C LEU A 257 14.81 -18.44 0.57
N GLN A 258 14.78 -19.05 1.76
CA GLN A 258 15.98 -19.61 2.39
C GLN A 258 16.65 -20.67 1.52
N ARG A 259 15.86 -21.60 0.96
CA ARG A 259 16.38 -22.69 0.13
C ARG A 259 16.92 -22.19 -1.20
N LEU A 260 16.25 -21.26 -1.87
CA LEU A 260 16.75 -20.64 -3.10
C LEU A 260 18.03 -19.83 -2.89
N GLY A 261 18.17 -19.19 -1.74
CA GLY A 261 19.39 -18.46 -1.41
C GLY A 261 20.59 -19.36 -1.10
N LYS A 262 20.35 -20.51 -0.44
CA LYS A 262 21.42 -21.36 0.11
C LYS A 262 21.78 -22.57 -0.76
N GLU A 263 20.80 -23.21 -1.40
CA GLU A 263 21.05 -24.44 -2.14
C GLU A 263 21.68 -24.19 -3.52
N ARG A 264 22.35 -25.22 -4.03
CA ARG A 264 22.89 -25.20 -5.40
C ARG A 264 21.77 -25.43 -6.40
N HIS A 265 21.54 -24.48 -7.29
CA HIS A 265 20.70 -24.62 -8.48
C HIS A 265 21.14 -23.60 -9.55
N GLN A 266 20.57 -23.72 -10.75
CA GLN A 266 20.89 -22.84 -11.89
C GLN A 266 19.80 -21.83 -12.22
N SER A 267 18.63 -21.95 -11.58
CA SER A 267 17.49 -21.05 -11.72
C SER A 267 17.66 -19.72 -10.96
N CYS A 268 16.80 -18.74 -11.28
CA CYS A 268 16.75 -17.43 -10.64
C CYS A 268 15.30 -17.09 -10.25
N LEU A 269 15.08 -16.69 -9.00
CA LEU A 269 13.83 -16.10 -8.52
C LEU A 269 14.00 -14.59 -8.35
N VAL A 270 13.12 -13.81 -8.99
CA VAL A 270 13.01 -12.37 -8.82
C VAL A 270 11.75 -12.06 -8.01
N LEU A 271 11.93 -11.45 -6.85
CA LEU A 271 10.83 -10.98 -6.00
C LEU A 271 10.62 -9.49 -6.23
N LEU A 272 9.36 -9.08 -6.33
CA LEU A 272 8.96 -7.68 -6.31
C LEU A 272 8.14 -7.44 -5.06
N SER A 273 8.57 -6.46 -4.25
CA SER A 273 7.90 -6.18 -2.98
C SER A 273 7.91 -4.69 -2.65
N ARG A 274 6.93 -4.22 -1.89
CA ARG A 274 7.01 -2.91 -1.22
C ARG A 274 7.98 -2.91 -0.04
N GLU A 275 8.26 -4.09 0.51
CA GLU A 275 8.99 -4.29 1.76
C GLU A 275 10.18 -5.24 1.50
N GLN A 276 11.34 -4.99 2.09
CA GLN A 276 12.47 -5.92 1.98
C GLN A 276 12.18 -7.23 2.73
N PRO A 277 12.15 -8.41 2.07
CA PRO A 277 11.94 -9.67 2.77
C PRO A 277 13.10 -9.97 3.73
N LYS A 278 12.77 -10.38 4.97
CA LYS A 278 13.73 -10.64 6.03
C LYS A 278 14.77 -11.69 5.64
N GLU A 279 14.33 -12.77 4.99
CA GLU A 279 15.22 -13.85 4.54
C GLU A 279 16.26 -13.33 3.54
N VAL A 280 15.85 -12.45 2.61
CA VAL A 280 16.77 -11.87 1.64
C VAL A 280 17.80 -10.99 2.34
N ALA A 281 17.36 -10.15 3.29
CA ALA A 281 18.27 -9.30 4.06
C ALA A 281 19.27 -10.12 4.89
N MET A 282 18.86 -11.25 5.45
CA MET A 282 19.72 -12.15 6.22
C MET A 282 20.75 -12.89 5.36
N LEU A 283 20.35 -13.31 4.16
CA LEU A 283 21.21 -14.03 3.22
C LEU A 283 22.16 -13.09 2.44
N GLU A 284 21.79 -11.82 2.32
CA GLU A 284 22.60 -10.82 1.64
C GLU A 284 23.92 -10.61 2.40
N GLY A 285 25.04 -10.77 1.70
CA GLY A 285 26.39 -10.68 2.27
C GLY A 285 27.07 -12.02 2.56
N GLU A 286 26.35 -13.15 2.55
CA GLU A 286 26.95 -14.50 2.64
C GLU A 286 27.54 -14.99 1.30
N GLY A 287 27.26 -14.28 0.20
CA GLY A 287 27.80 -14.58 -1.13
C GLY A 287 27.13 -13.77 -2.25
N GLN A 288 27.41 -14.12 -3.51
CA GLN A 288 26.86 -13.41 -4.69
C GLN A 288 25.47 -13.91 -5.15
N PHE A 289 24.97 -14.99 -4.54
CA PHE A 289 23.76 -15.70 -5.00
C PHE A 289 22.46 -15.06 -4.54
N THR A 290 22.50 -14.24 -3.49
CA THR A 290 21.35 -13.49 -2.99
C THR A 290 21.68 -12.00 -3.02
N ARG A 291 20.82 -11.20 -3.64
CA ARG A 291 20.96 -9.74 -3.70
C ARG A 291 19.62 -9.05 -3.51
N SER A 292 19.67 -7.83 -2.99
CA SER A 292 18.53 -6.93 -2.98
C SER A 292 18.83 -5.64 -3.76
N PHE A 293 17.79 -5.08 -4.37
CA PHE A 293 17.86 -3.81 -5.09
C PHE A 293 16.74 -2.89 -4.61
N HIS A 294 17.10 -1.86 -3.84
CA HIS A 294 16.17 -0.82 -3.44
C HIS A 294 15.95 0.17 -4.60
N LEU A 295 14.79 0.10 -5.24
CA LEU A 295 14.41 0.96 -6.35
C LEU A 295 13.91 2.32 -5.85
N GLY A 296 14.77 3.34 -5.93
CA GLY A 296 14.41 4.74 -5.67
C GLY A 296 13.65 5.39 -6.82
N GLY A 297 13.23 6.66 -6.66
CA GLY A 297 12.50 7.41 -7.69
C GLY A 297 13.29 7.74 -8.95
N LEU A 298 12.57 8.17 -10.00
CA LEU A 298 13.20 8.57 -11.27
C LEU A 298 14.11 9.76 -11.07
N GLN A 299 15.31 9.65 -11.62
CA GLN A 299 16.20 10.80 -11.77
C GLN A 299 15.57 11.84 -12.69
N ARG A 300 15.97 13.11 -12.50
CA ARG A 300 15.42 14.28 -13.22
C ARG A 300 15.17 14.03 -14.71
N LYS A 301 16.16 13.47 -15.43
CA LYS A 301 16.05 13.19 -16.88
C LYS A 301 14.94 12.19 -17.20
N GLY A 302 14.79 11.14 -16.40
CA GLY A 302 13.73 10.14 -16.54
C GLY A 302 12.35 10.71 -16.23
N ALA A 303 12.25 11.46 -15.12
CA ALA A 303 11.01 12.12 -14.72
C ALA A 303 10.53 13.13 -15.77
N MET A 304 11.44 13.91 -16.36
CA MET A 304 11.09 14.88 -17.39
C MET A 304 10.58 14.21 -18.67
N LYS A 305 11.20 13.10 -19.09
CA LYS A 305 10.69 12.31 -20.23
C LYS A 305 9.30 11.73 -19.96
N LEU A 306 9.05 11.27 -18.73
CA LEU A 306 7.72 10.79 -18.32
C LEU A 306 6.69 11.92 -18.41
N LEU A 307 7.01 13.12 -17.91
CA LEU A 307 6.12 14.28 -17.99
C LEU A 307 5.90 14.71 -19.45
N GLN A 308 6.94 14.67 -20.29
CA GLN A 308 6.80 14.97 -21.73
C GLN A 308 5.86 14.02 -22.45
N ALA A 309 5.95 12.72 -22.15
CA ALA A 309 4.99 11.73 -22.66
C ALA A 309 3.55 11.96 -22.17
N ARG A 310 3.34 12.85 -21.19
CA ARG A 310 2.05 13.26 -20.64
C ARG A 310 1.61 14.66 -21.08
N GLY A 311 2.17 15.18 -22.17
CA GLY A 311 1.73 16.44 -22.78
C GLY A 311 2.41 17.70 -22.24
N PHE A 312 3.43 17.56 -21.40
CA PHE A 312 4.26 18.70 -20.99
C PHE A 312 5.38 18.94 -22.02
N SER A 313 5.73 20.20 -22.27
CA SER A 313 6.87 20.56 -23.13
C SER A 313 8.23 20.27 -22.45
N GLY A 314 8.25 20.23 -21.12
CA GLY A 314 9.47 20.11 -20.31
C GLY A 314 10.13 21.46 -20.00
N LYS A 315 9.50 22.57 -20.40
CA LYS A 315 9.97 23.95 -20.15
C LYS A 315 9.07 24.71 -19.19
N GLU A 316 8.00 24.10 -18.71
CA GLU A 316 7.06 24.70 -17.78
C GLU A 316 7.75 25.07 -16.46
N ASN A 317 7.47 26.29 -15.99
CA ASN A 317 7.95 26.74 -14.69
C ASN A 317 7.36 25.86 -13.57
N GLY A 318 8.22 25.28 -12.74
CA GLY A 318 7.83 24.47 -11.59
C GLY A 318 7.94 22.96 -11.77
N LEU A 319 8.29 22.44 -12.95
CA LEU A 319 8.45 20.99 -13.15
C LEU A 319 9.48 20.34 -12.23
N ASP A 320 10.55 21.05 -11.90
CA ASP A 320 11.57 20.56 -10.97
C ASP A 320 11.05 20.51 -9.54
N ALA A 321 10.28 21.52 -9.12
CA ALA A 321 9.63 21.54 -7.83
C ALA A 321 8.58 20.42 -7.73
N LEU A 322 7.83 20.18 -8.81
CA LEU A 322 6.90 19.06 -8.92
C LEU A 322 7.63 17.72 -8.78
N ASN A 323 8.72 17.52 -9.54
CA ASN A 323 9.52 16.31 -9.45
C ASN A 323 10.11 16.11 -8.04
N GLY A 324 10.64 17.17 -7.44
CA GLY A 324 11.17 17.14 -6.07
C GLY A 324 10.10 16.81 -5.03
N GLN A 325 8.89 17.37 -5.17
CA GLN A 325 7.76 17.12 -4.28
C GLN A 325 7.33 15.65 -4.26
N TYR A 326 7.38 14.96 -5.40
CA TYR A 326 7.04 13.54 -5.52
C TYR A 326 8.26 12.61 -5.59
N ARG A 327 9.47 13.17 -5.41
CA ARG A 327 10.76 12.46 -5.50
C ARG A 327 10.88 11.53 -6.70
N GLY A 328 10.37 11.93 -7.85
CA GLY A 328 10.43 11.12 -9.05
C GLY A 328 9.59 9.83 -9.03
N ASN A 329 8.62 9.68 -8.11
CA ASN A 329 7.71 8.52 -8.11
C ASN A 329 6.87 8.50 -9.42
N PRO A 330 7.04 7.50 -10.30
CA PRO A 330 6.36 7.47 -11.59
C PRO A 330 4.84 7.44 -11.51
N ALA A 331 4.27 6.66 -10.58
CA ALA A 331 2.82 6.61 -10.41
C ALA A 331 2.28 7.95 -9.91
N ALA A 332 2.93 8.57 -8.92
CA ALA A 332 2.55 9.89 -8.44
C ALA A 332 2.59 10.92 -9.58
N LEU A 333 3.70 11.01 -10.30
CA LEU A 333 3.89 11.93 -11.43
C LEU A 333 2.86 11.69 -12.55
N ARG A 334 2.48 10.44 -12.81
CA ARG A 334 1.42 10.10 -13.76
C ARG A 334 0.04 10.58 -13.29
N ILE A 335 -0.27 10.49 -12.01
CA ILE A 335 -1.58 10.92 -11.51
C ILE A 335 -1.64 12.45 -11.50
N VAL A 336 -0.62 13.12 -10.96
CA VAL A 336 -0.60 14.59 -10.89
C VAL A 336 -0.51 15.25 -12.27
N SER A 337 0.15 14.63 -13.25
CA SER A 337 0.16 15.18 -14.62
C SER A 337 -1.25 15.29 -15.20
N SER A 338 -2.09 14.28 -15.02
CA SER A 338 -3.50 14.33 -15.45
C SER A 338 -4.27 15.45 -14.72
N THR A 339 -4.12 15.56 -13.40
CA THR A 339 -4.76 16.64 -12.64
C THR A 339 -4.32 18.04 -13.08
N ILE A 340 -3.04 18.25 -13.38
CA ILE A 340 -2.52 19.54 -13.85
C ILE A 340 -3.09 19.88 -15.22
N GLN A 341 -3.16 18.91 -16.13
CA GLN A 341 -3.73 19.13 -17.46
C GLN A 341 -5.23 19.47 -17.35
N GLU A 342 -5.99 18.69 -16.58
CA GLU A 342 -7.44 18.82 -16.51
C GLU A 342 -7.93 20.03 -15.72
N LEU A 343 -7.29 20.35 -14.59
CA LEU A 343 -7.77 21.40 -13.67
C LEU A 343 -7.00 22.71 -13.77
N PHE A 344 -5.80 22.70 -14.36
CA PHE A 344 -4.91 23.86 -14.41
C PHE A 344 -4.43 24.17 -15.83
N ASP A 345 -4.99 23.53 -16.87
CA ASP A 345 -4.64 23.74 -18.28
C ASP A 345 -3.12 23.65 -18.53
N GLY A 346 -2.47 22.66 -17.89
CA GLY A 346 -1.03 22.45 -18.00
C GLY A 346 -0.17 23.37 -17.11
N ASN A 347 -0.76 24.31 -16.37
CA ASN A 347 -0.01 25.25 -15.53
C ASN A 347 0.45 24.64 -14.20
N VAL A 348 1.70 24.16 -14.19
CA VAL A 348 2.35 23.54 -13.04
C VAL A 348 2.50 24.50 -11.85
N SER A 349 2.79 25.78 -12.12
CA SER A 349 3.01 26.77 -11.07
C SER A 349 1.75 27.06 -10.26
N ASP A 350 0.59 27.16 -10.91
CA ASP A 350 -0.68 27.39 -10.25
C ASP A 350 -1.14 26.15 -9.45
N PHE A 351 -0.90 24.95 -9.97
CA PHE A 351 -1.08 23.71 -9.20
C PHE A 351 -0.23 23.70 -7.92
N LEU A 352 1.04 24.06 -8.00
CA LEU A 352 1.95 24.06 -6.84
C LEU A 352 1.53 25.08 -5.76
N LYS A 353 0.91 26.21 -6.14
CA LYS A 353 0.37 27.18 -5.18
C LYS A 353 -0.78 26.61 -4.36
N GLN A 354 -1.63 25.77 -4.96
CA GLN A 354 -2.82 25.20 -4.30
C GLN A 354 -2.50 23.92 -3.48
N THR A 355 -1.48 23.15 -3.87
CA THR A 355 -1.21 21.80 -3.33
C THR A 355 -0.39 21.74 -2.05
N GLN A 356 -0.14 22.87 -1.38
CA GLN A 356 0.29 22.83 0.04
C GLN A 356 -0.77 22.15 0.93
N LEU A 357 -2.03 22.06 0.50
CA LEU A 357 -3.17 21.59 1.29
C LEU A 357 -3.93 20.39 0.69
N ALA A 358 -3.79 20.10 -0.61
CA ALA A 358 -4.63 19.12 -1.31
C ALA A 358 -3.80 18.16 -2.19
N LEU A 359 -3.46 17.00 -1.62
CA LEU A 359 -2.86 15.85 -2.31
C LEU A 359 -3.64 14.55 -2.03
N GLY A 360 -4.86 14.71 -1.51
CA GLY A 360 -5.56 13.70 -0.73
C GLY A 360 -5.69 12.35 -1.42
N ASP A 361 -6.17 12.35 -2.66
CA ASP A 361 -6.55 11.10 -3.33
C ASP A 361 -5.33 10.41 -3.97
N ILE A 362 -4.36 11.20 -4.47
CA ILE A 362 -3.11 10.67 -5.03
C ILE A 362 -2.30 9.95 -3.96
N LEU A 363 -2.12 10.59 -2.79
CA LEU A 363 -1.37 10.02 -1.69
C LEU A 363 -2.10 8.82 -1.07
N ARG A 364 -3.43 8.90 -0.97
CA ARG A 364 -4.25 7.78 -0.49
C ARG A 364 -4.07 6.56 -1.41
N ASN A 365 -4.13 6.72 -2.72
CA ASN A 365 -3.97 5.59 -3.65
C ASN A 365 -2.57 4.95 -3.62
N LEU A 366 -1.52 5.69 -3.26
CA LEU A 366 -0.14 5.19 -3.24
C LEU A 366 0.28 4.58 -1.90
N LEU A 367 -0.17 5.18 -0.79
CA LEU A 367 0.35 4.90 0.55
C LEU A 367 -0.66 4.24 1.48
N TYR A 368 -1.96 4.22 1.14
CA TYR A 368 -2.97 3.69 2.04
C TYR A 368 -2.68 2.24 2.46
N GLU A 369 -2.49 1.36 1.49
CA GLU A 369 -2.21 -0.06 1.76
C GLU A 369 -0.88 -0.27 2.51
N GLN A 370 0.13 0.55 2.24
CA GLN A 370 1.42 0.44 2.96
C GLN A 370 1.29 0.89 4.42
N PHE A 371 0.50 1.93 4.67
CA PHE A 371 0.31 2.44 6.02
C PHE A 371 -0.61 1.53 6.86
N ASP A 372 -1.62 0.92 6.24
CA ASP A 372 -2.55 0.02 6.94
C ASP A 372 -1.88 -1.27 7.45
N ARG A 373 -0.67 -1.55 6.97
CA ARG A 373 0.14 -2.70 7.35
C ARG A 373 1.08 -2.44 8.51
N LEU A 374 1.21 -1.19 8.96
CA LEU A 374 2.10 -0.82 10.05
C LEU A 374 1.60 -1.36 11.39
N SER A 375 2.53 -1.74 12.26
CA SER A 375 2.22 -1.97 13.67
C SER A 375 1.84 -0.66 14.38
N GLU A 376 1.32 -0.78 15.60
CA GLU A 376 1.02 0.37 16.46
C GLU A 376 2.28 1.22 16.70
N LEU A 377 3.40 0.56 17.07
CA LEU A 377 4.66 1.26 17.30
C LEU A 377 5.23 1.90 16.03
N GLU A 378 5.15 1.24 14.88
CA GLU A 378 5.54 1.84 13.60
C GLU A 378 4.69 3.08 13.28
N THR A 379 3.39 3.02 13.56
CA THR A 379 2.44 4.12 13.39
C THR A 379 2.80 5.32 14.28
N ASP A 380 3.14 5.07 15.54
CA ASP A 380 3.56 6.12 16.47
C ASP A 380 4.88 6.77 16.03
N VAL A 381 5.87 5.97 15.59
CA VAL A 381 7.15 6.50 15.09
C VAL A 381 6.93 7.41 13.88
N VAL A 382 6.10 7.01 12.92
CA VAL A 382 5.84 7.87 11.73
C VAL A 382 5.04 9.12 12.10
N TYR A 383 4.14 9.07 13.08
CA TYR A 383 3.48 10.28 13.58
C TYR A 383 4.47 11.24 14.24
N TRP A 384 5.38 10.75 15.08
CA TRP A 384 6.43 11.58 15.66
C TRP A 384 7.34 12.19 14.60
N LEU A 385 7.79 11.42 13.62
CA LEU A 385 8.58 11.97 12.51
C LEU A 385 7.79 13.01 11.70
N ALA A 386 6.48 12.84 11.56
CA ALA A 386 5.60 13.79 10.90
C ALA A 386 5.38 15.08 11.71
N ILE A 387 5.43 15.00 13.04
CA ILE A 387 5.35 16.16 13.94
C ILE A 387 6.67 16.94 13.94
N LYS A 388 7.79 16.22 14.00
CA LYS A 388 9.15 16.80 14.05
C LYS A 388 9.53 17.52 12.75
N ARG A 389 9.14 16.95 11.59
CA ARG A 389 9.32 17.56 10.24
C ARG A 389 10.76 17.93 9.88
N ARG A 390 11.72 17.30 10.55
CA ARG A 390 13.16 17.43 10.33
C ARG A 390 13.81 16.08 10.57
N PRO A 391 15.08 15.89 10.19
CA PRO A 391 15.85 14.73 10.63
C PRO A 391 15.91 14.65 12.17
N VAL A 392 15.65 13.45 12.72
CA VAL A 392 15.55 13.18 14.16
C VAL A 392 16.44 12.00 14.52
N SER A 393 17.17 12.07 15.64
CA SER A 393 17.97 10.94 16.13
C SER A 393 17.10 9.90 16.85
N LEU A 394 17.62 8.69 17.01
CA LEU A 394 16.95 7.64 17.81
C LEU A 394 16.67 8.11 19.25
N ASN A 395 17.63 8.83 19.85
CA ASN A 395 17.50 9.32 21.22
C ASN A 395 16.38 10.35 21.34
N GLU A 396 16.30 11.28 20.38
CA GLU A 396 15.26 12.31 20.41
C GLU A 396 13.85 11.70 20.19
N LEU A 397 13.72 10.69 19.33
CA LEU A 397 12.46 9.94 19.19
C LEU A 397 12.07 9.28 20.52
N ARG A 398 13.02 8.59 21.17
CA ARG A 398 12.80 7.92 22.45
C ARG A 398 12.36 8.88 23.56
N GLU A 399 12.99 10.06 23.63
CA GLU A 399 12.60 11.12 24.58
C GLU A 399 11.18 11.62 24.32
N SER A 400 10.80 11.77 23.05
CA SER A 400 9.47 12.27 22.67
C SER A 400 8.35 11.26 22.97
N MET A 401 8.64 9.98 22.84
CA MET A 401 7.70 8.87 23.09
C MET A 401 7.56 8.50 24.59
N GLU A 402 8.14 9.29 25.49
CA GLU A 402 8.00 9.16 26.95
C GLU A 402 8.27 7.75 27.50
N GLU A 403 9.47 7.19 27.26
CA GLU A 403 9.96 5.89 27.77
C GLU A 403 9.03 4.65 27.56
N THR A 404 7.94 4.78 26.82
CA THR A 404 6.90 3.73 26.68
C THR A 404 7.37 2.47 25.95
N SER A 405 8.35 2.59 25.05
CA SER A 405 8.92 1.46 24.29
C SER A 405 10.34 1.15 24.77
N SER A 406 10.68 -0.14 24.90
CA SER A 406 12.08 -0.53 25.13
C SER A 406 12.95 -0.05 23.96
N GLY A 407 14.21 0.30 24.24
CA GLY A 407 15.13 0.78 23.19
C GLY A 407 15.34 -0.22 22.05
N SER A 408 15.10 -1.52 22.30
CA SER A 408 15.14 -2.58 21.28
C SER A 408 13.92 -2.50 20.36
N GLU A 409 12.71 -2.39 20.92
CA GLU A 409 11.47 -2.33 20.12
C GLU A 409 11.45 -1.12 19.19
N LEU A 410 11.93 0.04 19.67
CA LEU A 410 12.04 1.24 18.84
C LEU A 410 13.03 1.05 17.68
N LEU A 411 14.15 0.37 17.93
CA LEU A 411 15.12 0.04 16.88
C LEU A 411 14.49 -0.86 15.83
N ASP A 412 13.79 -1.91 16.26
CA ASP A 412 13.12 -2.87 15.37
C ASP A 412 12.03 -2.19 14.54
N ALA A 413 11.25 -1.28 15.14
CA ALA A 413 10.26 -0.47 14.42
C ALA A 413 10.90 0.46 13.36
N ILE A 414 12.02 1.10 13.70
CA ILE A 414 12.75 1.95 12.75
C ILE A 414 13.35 1.12 11.61
N GLU A 415 13.91 -0.06 11.89
CA GLU A 415 14.42 -0.95 10.86
C GLU A 415 13.28 -1.43 9.94
N SER A 416 12.17 -1.85 10.52
CA SER A 416 10.96 -2.25 9.80
C SER A 416 10.45 -1.13 8.87
N LEU A 417 10.33 0.11 9.36
CA LEU A 417 9.96 1.27 8.55
C LEU A 417 10.94 1.58 7.41
N ARG A 418 12.24 1.32 7.61
CA ARG A 418 13.25 1.44 6.54
C ARG A 418 13.06 0.37 5.48
N TRP A 419 12.82 -0.88 5.88
CA TRP A 419 12.54 -1.98 4.95
C TRP A 419 11.24 -1.79 4.18
N ARG A 420 10.27 -1.05 4.71
CA ARG A 420 9.05 -0.63 4.01
C ARG A 420 9.24 0.59 3.10
N SER A 421 10.45 1.16 3.01
CA SER A 421 10.74 2.40 2.26
C SER A 421 9.88 3.61 2.69
N LEU A 422 9.51 3.70 3.97
CA LEU A 422 8.70 4.82 4.49
C LEU A 422 9.54 5.92 5.14
N ILE A 423 10.73 5.56 5.66
CA ILE A 423 11.68 6.49 6.28
C ILE A 423 13.05 6.42 5.62
N GLU A 424 13.76 7.54 5.69
CA GLU A 424 15.13 7.67 5.22
C GLU A 424 16.12 7.71 6.37
N LYS A 425 17.33 7.24 6.10
CA LYS A 425 18.47 7.32 7.01
C LYS A 425 19.47 8.33 6.47
N LEU A 426 19.76 9.36 7.26
CA LEU A 426 20.83 10.31 7.01
C LEU A 426 21.98 10.06 7.98
N VAL A 427 23.20 10.32 7.52
CA VAL A 427 24.41 10.27 8.35
C VAL A 427 25.00 11.66 8.34
N GLU A 428 24.80 12.39 9.42
CA GLU A 428 25.44 13.70 9.57
C GLU A 428 26.87 13.51 10.06
N LYS A 429 27.82 14.10 9.31
CA LYS A 429 29.23 14.10 9.66
C LYS A 429 29.60 15.51 10.12
N ASN A 430 29.49 15.76 11.42
CA ASN A 430 30.09 16.94 12.02
C ASN A 430 31.47 16.59 12.60
N SER A 431 32.36 17.56 12.73
CA SER A 431 33.79 17.40 13.02
C SER A 431 34.14 16.61 14.30
N ALA A 432 33.17 16.28 15.16
CA ALA A 432 33.37 15.54 16.40
C ALA A 432 32.38 14.38 16.65
N LYS A 433 31.32 14.19 15.84
CA LYS A 433 30.33 13.12 16.06
C LYS A 433 29.66 12.71 14.76
N ARG A 434 29.53 11.39 14.57
CA ARG A 434 28.72 10.79 13.51
C ARG A 434 27.37 10.46 14.10
N GLU A 435 26.33 11.17 13.67
CA GLU A 435 24.96 10.93 14.14
C GLU A 435 24.10 10.38 13.01
N VAL A 436 23.29 9.38 13.35
CA VAL A 436 22.31 8.79 12.44
C VAL A 436 20.97 9.46 12.71
N LEU A 437 20.39 10.03 11.65
CA LEU A 437 19.13 10.75 11.71
C LEU A 437 18.11 10.09 10.79
N PHE A 438 16.84 10.15 11.18
CA PHE A 438 15.71 9.57 10.46
C PHE A 438 14.70 10.66 10.11
N LEU A 439 14.06 10.52 8.95
CA LEU A 439 13.01 11.41 8.49
C LEU A 439 12.05 10.68 7.56
N LEU A 440 10.84 11.20 7.42
CA LEU A 440 9.90 10.72 6.40
C LEU A 440 10.27 11.28 5.03
N GLU A 441 10.04 10.49 3.99
CA GLU A 441 10.02 11.03 2.63
C GLU A 441 8.90 12.09 2.48
N PRO A 442 9.04 13.15 1.66
CA PRO A 442 8.07 14.22 1.52
C PRO A 442 6.65 13.76 1.18
N VAL A 443 6.51 12.74 0.34
CA VAL A 443 5.23 12.14 -0.03
C VAL A 443 4.60 11.43 1.18
N VAL A 444 5.42 10.68 1.92
CA VAL A 444 5.02 10.01 3.16
C VAL A 444 4.66 11.04 4.23
N LEU A 445 5.51 12.04 4.48
CA LEU A 445 5.26 13.13 5.42
C LEU A 445 3.90 13.77 5.20
N LYS A 446 3.56 14.13 3.96
CA LYS A 446 2.27 14.76 3.65
C LYS A 446 1.10 13.81 3.90
N TYR A 447 1.23 12.53 3.57
CA TYR A 447 0.20 11.52 3.83
C TYR A 447 0.00 11.30 5.33
N VAL A 448 1.09 11.07 6.07
CA VAL A 448 1.07 10.81 7.51
C VAL A 448 0.55 12.01 8.28
N SER A 449 0.99 13.24 7.96
CA SER A 449 0.44 14.45 8.58
C SER A 449 -1.07 14.58 8.35
N LYS A 450 -1.56 14.28 7.14
CA LYS A 450 -3.00 14.33 6.85
C LYS A 450 -3.76 13.28 7.66
N ARG A 451 -3.25 12.04 7.73
CA ARG A 451 -3.86 10.95 8.51
C ARG A 451 -3.89 11.30 9.99
N PHE A 452 -2.79 11.78 10.56
CA PHE A 452 -2.72 12.26 11.94
C PHE A 452 -3.80 13.32 12.24
N ILE A 453 -3.93 14.34 11.38
CA ILE A 453 -4.98 15.38 11.51
C ILE A 453 -6.39 14.80 11.36
N GLU A 454 -6.57 13.75 10.55
CA GLU A 454 -7.84 13.02 10.44
C GLU A 454 -8.19 12.25 11.69
N GLU A 455 -7.24 11.53 12.29
CA GLU A 455 -7.43 10.78 13.53
C GLU A 455 -7.66 11.71 14.73
N VAL A 456 -6.80 12.71 14.95
CA VAL A 456 -7.01 13.71 16.01
C VAL A 456 -8.33 14.47 15.80
N GLY A 457 -8.72 14.72 14.55
CA GLY A 457 -10.02 15.31 14.23
C GLY A 457 -11.22 14.44 14.66
N ARG A 458 -11.06 13.10 14.68
CA ARG A 458 -12.10 12.19 15.20
C ARG A 458 -12.15 12.24 16.73
N GLU A 459 -11.00 12.30 17.39
CA GLU A 459 -10.93 12.48 18.86
C GLU A 459 -11.62 13.79 19.27
N VAL A 460 -11.28 14.90 18.61
CA VAL A 460 -11.92 16.20 18.82
C VAL A 460 -13.43 16.12 18.64
N LYS A 461 -13.91 15.45 17.59
CA LYS A 461 -15.35 15.24 17.37
C LYS A 461 -15.98 14.39 18.47
N ALA A 462 -15.27 13.37 18.96
CA ALA A 462 -15.73 12.54 20.07
C ALA A 462 -15.82 13.33 21.38
N ILE A 463 -14.88 14.23 21.67
CA ILE A 463 -14.95 15.16 22.81
C ILE A 463 -16.22 16.01 22.72
N VAL A 464 -16.48 16.65 21.56
CA VAL A 464 -17.68 17.49 21.38
C VAL A 464 -18.98 16.68 21.54
N THR A 465 -19.00 15.44 21.04
CA THR A 465 -20.21 14.60 21.05
C THR A 465 -20.47 14.02 22.44
N ASN A 466 -19.43 13.52 23.11
CA ASN A 466 -19.54 12.76 24.36
C ASN A 466 -19.36 13.63 25.61
N ARG A 467 -18.84 14.86 25.44
CA ARG A 467 -18.55 15.82 26.53
C ARG A 467 -17.62 15.24 27.60
N ASN A 468 -16.64 14.45 27.16
CA ASN A 468 -15.63 13.86 28.03
C ASN A 468 -14.33 13.57 27.28
N PHE A 469 -13.30 13.17 28.02
CA PHE A 469 -11.97 12.83 27.52
C PHE A 469 -11.72 11.32 27.47
N ASN A 470 -12.75 10.48 27.34
CA ASN A 470 -12.58 9.02 27.38
C ASN A 470 -12.03 8.45 26.06
N HIS A 471 -12.11 9.20 24.96
CA HIS A 471 -11.74 8.73 23.62
C HIS A 471 -10.66 9.63 23.00
N ILE A 472 -9.64 9.97 23.78
CA ILE A 472 -8.46 10.72 23.33
C ILE A 472 -7.21 9.84 23.50
N LEU A 473 -6.60 9.41 22.40
CA LEU A 473 -5.39 8.59 22.40
C LEU A 473 -4.21 9.42 21.90
N LEU A 474 -4.30 9.94 20.68
CA LEU A 474 -3.25 10.75 20.05
C LEU A 474 -3.08 12.10 20.73
N LEU A 475 -4.16 12.74 21.21
CA LEU A 475 -4.02 13.97 22.00
C LEU A 475 -3.30 13.74 23.33
N ARG A 476 -3.22 12.50 23.83
CA ARG A 476 -2.44 12.14 25.02
C ARG A 476 -1.01 11.72 24.69
N SER A 477 -0.80 10.97 23.61
CA SER A 477 0.52 10.41 23.29
C SER A 477 1.39 11.29 22.39
N HIS A 478 0.83 12.30 21.74
CA HIS A 478 1.55 13.13 20.77
C HIS A 478 1.27 14.61 20.97
N VAL A 479 2.32 15.44 20.89
CA VAL A 479 2.18 16.89 20.93
C VAL A 479 1.75 17.47 19.58
N LEU A 480 0.85 18.45 19.58
CA LEU A 480 0.43 19.16 18.36
C LEU A 480 1.43 20.25 17.94
N VAL A 481 2.08 20.90 18.91
CA VAL A 481 3.08 21.96 18.72
C VAL A 481 4.16 21.81 19.79
N GLU A 482 5.41 21.62 19.37
CA GLU A 482 6.54 21.45 20.28
C GLU A 482 7.10 22.81 20.73
N ASP A 483 7.06 23.06 22.04
CA ASP A 483 7.59 24.29 22.63
C ASP A 483 9.11 24.41 22.59
N SER A 484 9.81 23.29 22.45
CA SER A 484 11.27 23.25 22.28
C SER A 484 11.69 23.30 20.80
N ALA A 485 10.75 23.21 19.85
CA ALA A 485 11.10 23.17 18.44
C ALA A 485 11.56 24.55 17.90
N PRO A 486 12.47 24.56 16.89
CA PRO A 486 12.86 25.77 16.18
C PRO A 486 11.66 26.56 15.67
N GLU A 487 11.77 27.89 15.62
CA GLU A 487 10.64 28.79 15.30
C GLU A 487 9.99 28.47 13.94
N ASN A 488 10.80 28.14 12.93
CA ASN A 488 10.30 27.75 11.61
C ASN A 488 9.52 26.43 11.64
N ILE A 489 9.94 25.46 12.46
CA ILE A 489 9.24 24.18 12.66
C ILE A 489 7.94 24.43 13.40
N ARG A 490 7.97 25.21 14.49
CA ARG A 490 6.78 25.54 15.28
C ARG A 490 5.74 26.28 14.45
N ALA A 491 6.15 27.28 13.67
CA ALA A 491 5.26 27.97 12.74
C ALA A 491 4.63 27.00 11.73
N ALA A 492 5.38 26.00 11.27
CA ALA A 492 4.88 24.98 10.38
C ALA A 492 3.92 24.00 11.07
N GLN A 493 4.18 23.59 12.31
CA GLN A 493 3.29 22.76 13.15
C GLN A 493 1.96 23.48 13.40
N ILE A 494 2.01 24.76 13.77
CA ILE A 494 0.82 25.61 13.95
C ILE A 494 0.00 25.68 12.66
N ARG A 495 0.65 26.04 11.55
CA ARG A 495 -0.02 26.26 10.26
C ARG A 495 -0.62 24.97 9.68
N LEU A 496 0.10 23.85 9.79
CA LEU A 496 -0.21 22.63 9.03
C LEU A 496 -0.77 21.49 9.88
N MET A 497 -0.73 21.57 11.22
CA MET A 497 -1.37 20.60 12.11
C MET A 497 -2.41 21.25 13.01
N LEU A 498 -2.01 22.20 13.88
CA LEU A 498 -2.91 22.78 14.88
C LEU A 498 -4.08 23.52 14.24
N LYS A 499 -3.82 24.40 13.26
CA LYS A 499 -4.88 25.18 12.59
C LYS A 499 -5.94 24.28 11.92
N PRO A 500 -5.58 23.28 11.09
CA PRO A 500 -6.55 22.33 10.56
C PRO A 500 -7.37 21.57 11.61
N ILE A 501 -6.76 21.21 12.75
CA ILE A 501 -7.46 20.55 13.87
C ILE A 501 -8.44 21.53 14.54
N LYS A 502 -8.04 22.77 14.79
CA LYS A 502 -8.94 23.84 15.27
C LYS A 502 -10.12 24.07 14.32
N ASP A 503 -9.86 24.14 13.01
CA ASP A 503 -10.91 24.32 12.02
C ASP A 503 -11.93 23.16 12.03
N LYS A 504 -11.50 21.93 12.37
CA LYS A 504 -12.38 20.77 12.56
C LYS A 504 -13.16 20.84 13.87
N LEU A 505 -12.55 21.31 14.96
CA LEU A 505 -13.22 21.58 16.23
C LEU A 505 -14.33 22.61 16.03
N THR A 506 -14.02 23.77 15.46
CA THR A 506 -15.00 24.84 15.18
C THR A 506 -16.16 24.34 14.32
N ARG A 507 -15.88 23.54 13.27
CA ARG A 507 -16.91 22.91 12.44
C ARG A 507 -17.78 21.92 13.22
N SER A 508 -17.20 21.16 14.16
CA SER A 508 -17.93 20.18 14.97
C SER A 508 -18.83 20.87 16.00
N LEU A 509 -18.33 21.92 16.65
CA LEU A 509 -19.10 22.78 17.56
C LEU A 509 -20.27 23.46 16.85
N SER A 510 -20.03 24.06 15.68
CA SER A 510 -21.07 24.70 14.87
C SER A 510 -22.17 23.71 14.46
N LYS A 511 -21.81 22.46 14.13
CA LYS A 511 -22.78 21.40 13.83
C LYS A 511 -23.56 20.93 15.06
N ALA A 512 -22.95 20.96 16.24
CA ALA A 512 -23.59 20.58 17.48
C ALA A 512 -24.42 21.73 18.10
N GLY A 513 -24.24 22.97 17.64
CA GLY A 513 -24.90 24.14 18.21
C GLY A 513 -24.37 24.53 19.59
N ILE A 514 -23.12 24.19 19.91
CA ILE A 514 -22.50 24.38 21.23
C ILE A 514 -21.43 25.46 21.14
N ALA A 515 -21.40 26.39 22.09
CA ALA A 515 -20.32 27.37 22.22
C ALA A 515 -19.07 26.73 22.83
N VAL A 516 -17.87 27.22 22.47
CA VAL A 516 -16.60 26.68 23.02
C VAL A 516 -16.61 26.77 24.55
N ASP A 517 -17.00 27.93 25.09
CA ASP A 517 -17.01 28.18 26.53
C ASP A 517 -17.95 27.22 27.28
N GLU A 518 -19.12 26.93 26.69
CA GLU A 518 -20.08 25.96 27.25
C GLU A 518 -19.48 24.54 27.29
N LEU A 519 -18.80 24.12 26.22
CA LEU A 519 -18.13 22.82 26.19
C LEU A 519 -17.00 22.75 27.23
N THR A 520 -16.20 23.81 27.37
CA THR A 520 -15.09 23.87 28.33
C THR A 520 -15.59 23.76 29.77
N GLU A 521 -16.70 24.43 30.12
CA GLU A 521 -17.33 24.29 31.44
C GLU A 521 -17.82 22.86 31.70
N GLN A 522 -18.48 22.24 30.71
CA GLN A 522 -18.94 20.85 30.81
C GLN A 522 -17.78 19.86 30.97
N LEU A 523 -16.67 20.08 30.25
CA LEU A 523 -15.47 19.26 30.35
C LEU A 523 -14.75 19.42 31.69
N ALA A 524 -14.75 20.63 32.27
CA ALA A 524 -14.18 20.88 33.60
C ALA A 524 -14.92 20.09 34.69
N ILE A 525 -16.26 20.03 34.62
CA ILE A 525 -17.10 19.21 35.51
C ILE A 525 -16.77 17.72 35.32
N ALA A 526 -16.72 17.24 34.07
CA ALA A 526 -16.39 15.85 33.78
C ALA A 526 -14.99 15.44 34.27
N LYS A 527 -13.99 16.33 34.19
CA LYS A 527 -12.62 16.08 34.71
C LYS A 527 -12.61 15.93 36.24
N GLN A 528 -13.44 16.69 36.97
CA GLN A 528 -13.58 16.58 38.42
C GLN A 528 -14.30 15.29 38.85
N GLU A 529 -15.32 14.86 38.11
CA GLU A 529 -16.09 13.64 38.43
C GLU A 529 -15.33 12.33 38.12
N GLN A 530 -14.41 12.35 37.14
CA GLN A 530 -13.76 11.14 36.63
C GLN A 530 -12.35 10.87 37.19
N SER A 531 -11.82 11.70 38.10
CA SER A 531 -10.46 11.57 38.68
C SER A 531 -9.38 11.21 37.64
N THR A 532 -9.52 11.72 36.42
CA THR A 532 -8.64 11.38 35.30
C THR A 532 -7.49 12.36 35.29
N THR A 533 -6.32 11.95 35.78
CA THR A 533 -5.07 12.68 35.55
C THR A 533 -4.80 12.66 34.04
N LEU A 534 -4.73 13.84 33.44
CA LEU A 534 -4.30 14.02 32.06
C LEU A 534 -2.77 14.10 32.05
N ASP A 535 -2.14 13.43 31.08
CA ASP A 535 -0.68 13.48 30.89
C ASP A 535 -0.24 14.85 30.35
N ASP A 536 1.06 15.16 30.42
CA ASP A 536 1.62 16.49 30.09
C ASP A 536 1.25 16.95 28.67
N TYR A 537 1.27 16.05 27.67
CA TYR A 537 0.84 16.38 26.31
C TYR A 537 -0.65 16.66 26.21
N ALA A 538 -1.49 15.93 26.94
CA ALA A 538 -2.93 16.08 26.86
C ALA A 538 -3.38 17.46 27.33
N ASP A 539 -2.87 17.91 28.48
CA ASP A 539 -3.20 19.23 29.02
C ASP A 539 -2.68 20.35 28.09
N SER A 540 -1.44 20.24 27.58
CA SER A 540 -0.90 21.20 26.61
C SER A 540 -1.72 21.27 25.32
N ASN A 541 -2.05 20.13 24.73
CA ASN A 541 -2.82 20.06 23.49
C ASN A 541 -4.24 20.60 23.64
N LEU A 542 -4.92 20.27 24.74
CA LEU A 542 -6.28 20.75 24.99
C LEU A 542 -6.30 22.26 25.28
N SER A 543 -5.29 22.79 25.97
CA SER A 543 -5.10 24.24 26.14
C SER A 543 -4.89 24.93 24.79
N LEU A 544 -4.02 24.37 23.92
CA LEU A 544 -3.84 24.88 22.56
C LEU A 544 -5.15 24.90 21.76
N LEU A 545 -6.05 23.94 21.98
CA LEU A 545 -7.37 23.87 21.35
C LEU A 545 -8.42 24.78 21.98
N GLY A 546 -8.15 25.40 23.14
CA GLY A 546 -9.10 26.22 23.89
C GLY A 546 -10.14 25.41 24.67
N LEU A 547 -9.82 24.16 25.00
CA LEU A 547 -10.69 23.22 25.73
C LEU A 547 -10.27 23.03 27.20
N LEU A 548 -9.20 23.70 27.63
CA LEU A 548 -8.78 23.82 29.03
C LEU A 548 -8.44 25.29 29.30
N ILE A 549 -8.71 25.74 30.53
CA ILE A 549 -8.36 27.07 31.06
C ILE A 549 -7.12 26.93 31.92
#